data_AF-A0A7S2TQ61-F1
#
_entry.id   AF-A0A7S2TQ61-F1
#
_cell.length_a   1.000
_cell.length_b   1.000
_cell.length_c   1.000
_cell.angle_alpha   90.00
_cell.angle_beta   90.00
_cell.angle_gamma   90.00
#
_symmetry.space_group_name_H-M   'P 1'
#
loop_
_entity.id
_entity.type
_entity.pdbx_description
1 polymer ?
#
loop_
_entity_poly.entity_id
_entity_poly.type
_entity_poly.pdbx_seq_one_letter_code
_entity_poly.pdbx_strand_id
1 'polypeptide(L)'
;LKAVPRAREQKMDKANRARVEKWKQQKISEWEKGGKMRERFSTRKELDKWMEGQINKAQKKLFAPKKPKSKTIGGTSDDDPEVTWEDQQRINSYGRLNQRMMELDDDIKEQKTLGSNIEDAVQDIEGLLDDDACKIKIGEIFVQVSNEDAEEFVADKQKESAKRLEELTAERRELVTQMETLKVILKGKFGKNINLDPNAEDEDHLVPEGKRSS
;
A
#
# COMPACT_ATOMS: atom_id res chain seq x y z
N LEU A 1 8.84 6.88 -19.60
CA LEU A 1 8.02 8.08 -19.32
C LEU A 1 6.54 7.79 -19.58
N LYS A 2 5.76 7.39 -18.57
CA LYS A 2 4.34 7.70 -18.40
C LYS A 2 4.05 7.64 -16.90
N ALA A 3 4.18 8.79 -16.26
CA ALA A 3 3.83 8.98 -14.86
C ALA A 3 2.30 9.04 -14.72
N VAL A 4 1.74 8.46 -13.64
CA VAL A 4 0.55 8.87 -12.83
C VAL A 4 0.02 7.62 -12.06
N PRO A 5 -0.36 7.72 -10.75
CA PRO A 5 -1.06 8.85 -10.14
C PRO A 5 -0.57 9.33 -8.76
N ARG A 6 0.70 9.76 -8.62
CA ARG A 6 1.10 10.66 -7.50
C ARG A 6 0.19 11.89 -7.37
N ALA A 7 -0.35 12.38 -8.49
CA ALA A 7 -1.17 13.59 -8.53
C ALA A 7 -2.58 13.40 -7.96
N ARG A 8 -3.22 12.22 -8.05
CA ARG A 8 -4.61 12.03 -7.58
C ARG A 8 -4.65 11.89 -6.05
N GLU A 9 -3.64 11.23 -5.49
CA GLU A 9 -3.47 11.03 -4.05
C GLU A 9 -2.98 12.30 -3.36
N GLN A 10 -2.02 13.02 -3.96
CA GLN A 10 -1.66 14.38 -3.52
C GLN A 10 -2.83 15.36 -3.66
N LYS A 11 -3.66 15.25 -4.71
CA LYS A 11 -4.87 16.07 -4.86
C LYS A 11 -5.90 15.76 -3.78
N MET A 12 -6.08 14.50 -3.38
CA MET A 12 -7.05 14.12 -2.34
C MET A 12 -6.60 14.60 -0.95
N ASP A 13 -5.31 14.46 -0.63
CA ASP A 13 -4.76 14.98 0.63
C ASP A 13 -4.72 16.53 0.63
N LYS A 14 -4.34 17.16 -0.49
CA LYS A 14 -4.38 18.62 -0.67
C LYS A 14 -5.81 19.17 -0.64
N ALA A 15 -6.78 18.47 -1.22
CA ALA A 15 -8.19 18.88 -1.20
C ALA A 15 -8.76 18.79 0.22
N ASN A 16 -8.43 17.75 0.98
CA ASN A 16 -8.84 17.64 2.37
C ASN A 16 -8.19 18.73 3.24
N ARG A 17 -6.89 18.98 3.07
CA ARG A 17 -6.19 20.10 3.74
C ARG A 17 -6.80 21.46 3.37
N ALA A 18 -7.09 21.70 2.09
CA ALA A 18 -7.70 22.94 1.61
C ALA A 18 -9.12 23.14 2.16
N ARG A 19 -9.90 22.07 2.31
CA ARG A 19 -11.24 22.13 2.93
C ARG A 19 -11.16 22.47 4.41
N VAL A 20 -10.22 21.87 5.14
CA VAL A 20 -9.97 22.19 6.55
C VAL A 20 -9.50 23.63 6.70
N GLU A 21 -8.61 24.10 5.84
CA GLU A 21 -8.09 25.46 5.88
C GLU A 21 -9.16 26.50 5.56
N LYS A 22 -9.99 26.25 4.53
CA LYS A 22 -11.14 27.11 4.20
C LYS A 22 -12.14 27.19 5.35
N TRP A 23 -12.37 26.07 6.04
CA TRP A 23 -13.24 26.02 7.22
C TRP A 23 -12.65 26.82 8.40
N LYS A 24 -11.35 26.70 8.66
CA LYS A 24 -10.64 27.52 9.66
C LYS A 24 -10.79 29.01 9.34
N GLN A 25 -10.46 29.41 8.10
CA GLN A 25 -10.56 30.81 7.66
C GLN A 25 -11.98 31.37 7.77
N GLN A 26 -12.99 30.56 7.48
CA GLN A 26 -14.39 30.95 7.66
C GLN A 26 -14.70 31.22 9.15
N LYS A 27 -14.26 30.35 10.06
CA LYS A 27 -14.49 30.50 11.50
C LYS A 27 -13.72 31.67 12.10
N ILE A 28 -12.53 31.93 11.58
CA ILE A 28 -11.71 33.09 11.88
C ILE A 28 -12.43 34.38 11.49
N SER A 29 -12.97 34.44 10.26
CA SER A 29 -13.73 35.61 9.79
C SER A 29 -15.01 35.83 10.59
N GLU A 30 -15.70 34.75 10.99
CA GLU A 30 -16.88 34.82 11.88
C GLU A 30 -16.54 35.32 13.29
N TRP A 31 -15.31 35.06 13.78
CA TRP A 31 -14.84 35.60 15.06
C TRP A 31 -14.45 37.07 14.96
N GLU A 32 -13.79 37.48 13.87
CA GLU A 32 -13.37 38.87 13.63
C GLU A 32 -14.54 39.83 13.41
N LYS A 33 -15.62 39.37 12.76
CA LYS A 33 -16.84 40.16 12.55
C LYS A 33 -17.62 40.49 13.83
N GLY A 34 -17.25 39.88 14.96
CA GLY A 34 -17.91 40.08 16.25
C GLY A 34 -19.26 39.35 16.35
N GLY A 35 -19.64 39.01 17.59
CA GLY A 35 -20.84 38.24 17.91
C GLY A 35 -20.55 37.07 18.85
N LYS A 36 -21.42 36.06 18.84
CA LYS A 36 -21.38 34.93 19.78
C LYS A 36 -20.06 34.15 19.82
N MET A 37 -19.29 34.13 18.73
CA MET A 37 -17.97 33.46 18.72
C MET A 37 -16.89 34.26 19.44
N ARG A 38 -16.94 35.60 19.39
CA ARG A 38 -15.98 36.49 20.07
C ARG A 38 -16.29 36.65 21.54
N GLU A 39 -17.57 36.56 21.92
CA GLU A 39 -18.00 36.46 23.32
C GLU A 39 -17.62 35.11 23.96
N ARG A 40 -17.56 34.05 23.15
CA ARG A 40 -17.27 32.69 23.62
C ARG A 40 -15.78 32.34 23.65
N PHE A 41 -14.99 33.03 22.83
CA PHE A 41 -13.54 32.88 22.79
C PHE A 41 -12.91 34.28 22.81
N SER A 42 -12.41 34.68 23.96
CA SER A 42 -11.85 36.02 24.19
C SER A 42 -10.54 36.22 23.43
N THR A 43 -9.77 35.15 23.25
CA THR A 43 -8.49 35.18 22.55
C THR A 43 -8.46 34.33 21.30
N ARG A 44 -7.61 34.72 20.35
CA ARG A 44 -7.40 33.95 19.13
C ARG A 44 -6.84 32.55 19.42
N LYS A 45 -5.96 32.42 20.41
CA LYS A 45 -5.40 31.13 20.83
C LYS A 45 -6.49 30.16 21.32
N GLU A 46 -7.51 30.64 22.02
CA GLU A 46 -8.63 29.81 22.47
C GLU A 46 -9.52 29.35 21.30
N LEU A 47 -9.77 30.24 20.34
CA LEU A 47 -10.51 29.90 19.12
C LEU A 47 -9.75 28.86 18.29
N ASP A 48 -8.44 29.04 18.10
CA ASP A 48 -7.60 28.12 17.33
C ASP A 48 -7.56 26.74 18.00
N LYS A 49 -7.38 26.68 19.32
CA LYS A 49 -7.43 25.43 20.09
C LYS A 49 -8.80 24.74 20.01
N TRP A 50 -9.88 25.51 20.00
CA TRP A 50 -11.23 24.96 19.80
C TRP A 50 -11.44 24.44 18.39
N MET A 51 -11.00 25.18 17.36
CA MET A 51 -11.08 24.75 15.96
C MET A 51 -10.28 23.49 15.71
N GLU A 52 -9.07 23.40 16.26
CA GLU A 52 -8.24 22.19 16.24
C GLU A 52 -8.95 21.02 16.94
N GLY A 53 -9.58 21.27 18.09
CA GLY A 53 -10.40 20.26 18.78
C GLY A 53 -11.60 19.78 17.95
N GLN A 54 -12.25 20.64 17.18
CA GLN A 54 -13.35 20.26 16.28
C GLN A 54 -12.86 19.49 15.07
N ILE A 55 -11.73 19.89 14.47
CA ILE A 55 -11.08 19.16 13.37
C ILE A 55 -10.70 17.76 13.84
N ASN A 56 -10.08 17.65 15.02
CA ASN A 56 -9.70 16.38 15.61
C ASN A 56 -10.93 15.52 15.93
N LYS A 57 -12.03 16.10 16.44
CA LYS A 57 -13.32 15.38 16.65
C LYS A 57 -13.95 14.91 15.35
N ALA A 58 -13.96 15.73 14.31
CA ALA A 58 -14.50 15.37 13.00
C ALA A 58 -13.68 14.25 12.34
N GLN A 59 -12.36 14.31 12.46
CA GLN A 59 -11.44 13.24 12.03
C GLN A 59 -11.69 11.96 12.83
N LYS A 60 -11.78 12.05 14.17
CA LYS A 60 -12.10 10.91 15.05
C LYS A 60 -13.44 10.26 14.72
N LYS A 61 -14.43 11.02 14.23
CA LYS A 61 -15.75 10.51 13.82
C LYS A 61 -15.74 9.87 12.43
N LEU A 62 -14.89 10.34 11.52
CA LEU A 62 -14.73 9.79 10.17
C LEU A 62 -13.95 8.47 10.17
N PHE A 63 -13.01 8.33 11.11
CA PHE A 63 -12.13 7.16 11.28
C PHE A 63 -12.47 6.33 12.53
N ALA A 64 -13.59 6.61 13.19
CA ALA A 64 -14.08 5.74 14.26
C ALA A 64 -14.34 4.34 13.67
N PRO A 65 -13.86 3.26 14.32
CA PRO A 65 -14.23 1.92 13.89
C PRO A 65 -15.76 1.84 13.92
N LYS A 66 -16.37 1.48 12.78
CA LYS A 66 -17.80 1.18 12.77
C LYS A 66 -17.99 0.03 13.76
N LYS A 67 -18.66 0.29 14.88
CA LYS A 67 -18.90 -0.71 15.93
C LYS A 67 -19.40 -2.00 15.27
N PRO A 68 -18.67 -3.13 15.38
CA PRO A 68 -19.29 -4.41 15.13
C PRO A 68 -20.36 -4.60 16.20
N LYS A 69 -21.59 -4.94 15.79
CA LYS A 69 -22.58 -5.46 16.74
C LYS A 69 -22.08 -6.82 17.22
N SER A 70 -21.45 -6.92 18.39
CA SER A 70 -21.50 -8.11 19.27
C SER A 70 -20.53 -8.01 20.48
N LYS A 71 -21.10 -8.29 21.66
CA LYS A 71 -20.55 -8.82 22.93
C LYS A 71 -19.06 -8.61 23.30
N THR A 72 -18.89 -7.82 24.36
CA THR A 72 -17.79 -7.75 25.31
C THR A 72 -17.26 -9.10 25.80
N ILE A 73 -15.93 -9.27 25.83
CA ILE A 73 -15.01 -9.80 26.86
C ILE A 73 -13.65 -9.20 26.43
N GLY A 74 -12.77 -8.54 27.18
CA GLY A 74 -12.52 -8.28 28.59
C GLY A 74 -11.02 -7.94 28.70
N GLY A 75 -10.62 -7.01 29.58
CA GLY A 75 -9.21 -6.74 29.91
C GLY A 75 -8.72 -5.33 29.57
N THR A 76 -8.83 -4.42 30.55
CA THR A 76 -8.13 -3.13 30.56
C THR A 76 -6.80 -3.30 31.28
N SER A 77 -5.70 -3.13 30.56
CA SER A 77 -4.36 -2.88 31.13
C SER A 77 -3.92 -1.49 30.68
N ASP A 78 -3.50 -0.65 31.63
CA ASP A 78 -3.02 0.73 31.44
C ASP A 78 -1.69 0.84 30.65
N ASP A 79 -1.16 -0.28 30.13
CA ASP A 79 0.08 -0.37 29.34
C ASP A 79 -0.14 -0.25 27.82
N ASP A 80 -1.35 0.08 27.36
CA ASP A 80 -1.61 0.30 25.94
C ASP A 80 -0.99 1.64 25.49
N PRO A 81 0.00 1.64 24.58
CA PRO A 81 0.65 2.87 24.17
C PRO A 81 -0.34 3.80 23.47
N GLU A 82 -0.35 5.07 23.87
CA GLU A 82 -1.25 6.07 23.29
C GLU A 82 -1.02 6.20 21.78
N VAL A 83 -2.07 5.87 21.00
CA VAL A 83 -2.03 5.91 19.54
C VAL A 83 -2.11 7.36 19.08
N THR A 84 -1.01 7.87 18.51
CA THR A 84 -0.99 9.23 17.97
C THR A 84 -1.51 9.27 16.53
N TRP A 85 -1.85 10.46 16.04
CA TRP A 85 -2.28 10.64 14.64
C TRP A 85 -1.22 10.17 13.63
N GLU A 86 0.07 10.42 13.90
CA GLU A 86 1.17 9.99 13.03
C GLU A 86 1.25 8.47 12.94
N ASP A 87 1.00 7.77 14.05
CA ASP A 87 1.00 6.31 14.05
C ASP A 87 -0.15 5.76 13.22
N GLN A 88 -1.35 6.33 13.33
CA GLN A 88 -2.48 5.90 12.49
C GLN A 88 -2.20 6.15 11.00
N GLN A 89 -1.50 7.23 10.64
CA GLN A 89 -1.06 7.46 9.27
C GLN A 89 -0.05 6.40 8.80
N ARG A 90 0.90 6.03 9.67
CA ARG A 90 1.87 4.96 9.39
C ARG A 90 1.18 3.60 9.23
N ILE A 91 0.20 3.27 10.07
CA ILE A 91 -0.62 2.05 9.99
C ILE A 91 -1.40 2.00 8.67
N ASN A 92 -2.10 3.08 8.33
CA ASN A 92 -2.86 3.14 7.09
C ASN A 92 -1.94 3.05 5.86
N SER A 93 -0.75 3.64 5.94
CA SER A 93 0.25 3.57 4.87
C SER A 93 0.82 2.16 4.74
N TYR A 94 1.12 1.49 5.85
CA TYR A 94 1.54 0.09 5.85
C TYR A 94 0.49 -0.82 5.21
N GLY A 95 -0.79 -0.65 5.55
CA GLY A 95 -1.88 -1.42 4.94
C GLY A 95 -1.98 -1.21 3.43
N ARG A 96 -1.80 0.02 2.93
CA ARG A 96 -1.78 0.31 1.49
C ARG A 96 -0.58 -0.30 0.78
N LEU A 97 0.61 -0.18 1.37
CA LEU A 97 1.84 -0.75 0.81
C LEU A 97 1.74 -2.28 0.75
N ASN A 98 1.15 -2.91 1.78
CA ASN A 98 0.92 -4.35 1.79
C ASN A 98 -0.03 -4.80 0.67
N GLN A 99 -1.13 -4.08 0.46
CA GLN A 99 -2.04 -4.36 -0.66
C GLN A 99 -1.33 -4.25 -2.01
N ARG A 100 -0.54 -3.19 -2.21
CA ARG A 100 0.23 -3.01 -3.44
C ARG A 100 1.29 -4.08 -3.63
N MET A 101 1.93 -4.54 -2.55
CA MET A 101 2.91 -5.62 -2.58
C MET A 101 2.27 -6.93 -3.02
N MET A 102 1.08 -7.28 -2.51
CA MET A 102 0.34 -8.48 -2.95
C MET A 102 -0.02 -8.41 -4.44
N GLU A 103 -0.50 -7.25 -4.91
CA GLU A 103 -0.77 -7.04 -6.34
C GLU A 103 0.50 -7.22 -7.19
N LEU A 104 1.65 -6.70 -6.74
CA LEU A 104 2.92 -6.90 -7.44
C LEU A 104 3.41 -8.35 -7.39
N ASP A 105 3.17 -9.08 -6.31
CA ASP A 105 3.50 -10.50 -6.21
C ASP A 105 2.69 -11.31 -7.23
N ASP A 106 1.40 -10.99 -7.40
CA ASP A 106 0.55 -11.58 -8.43
C ASP A 106 1.04 -11.21 -9.85
N ASP A 107 1.32 -9.92 -10.11
CA ASP A 107 1.85 -9.45 -11.40
C ASP A 107 3.18 -10.15 -11.75
N ILE A 108 4.09 -10.30 -10.78
CA ILE A 108 5.37 -11.00 -10.96
C ILE A 108 5.14 -12.48 -11.28
N LYS A 109 4.17 -13.13 -10.61
CA LYS A 109 3.84 -14.52 -10.86
C LYS A 109 3.27 -14.71 -12.27
N GLU A 110 2.36 -13.84 -12.70
CA GLU A 110 1.83 -13.84 -14.07
C GLU A 110 2.94 -13.61 -15.10
N GLN A 111 3.84 -12.64 -14.85
CA GLN A 111 4.96 -12.35 -15.74
C GLN A 111 5.93 -13.53 -15.85
N LYS A 112 6.18 -14.26 -14.76
CA LYS A 112 7.01 -15.49 -14.78
C LYS A 112 6.35 -16.60 -15.60
N THR A 113 5.04 -16.80 -15.46
CA THR A 113 4.29 -17.76 -16.28
C THR A 113 4.37 -17.38 -17.75
N LEU A 114 4.21 -16.09 -18.08
CA LEU A 114 4.38 -15.60 -19.45
C LEU A 114 5.81 -15.86 -19.97
N GLY A 115 6.83 -15.64 -19.15
CA GLY A 115 8.21 -15.97 -19.46
C GLY A 115 8.41 -17.46 -19.80
N SER A 116 7.89 -18.36 -18.97
CA SER A 116 7.92 -19.81 -19.22
C SER A 116 7.22 -20.17 -20.54
N ASN A 117 6.03 -19.62 -20.79
CA ASN A 117 5.31 -19.87 -22.04
C ASN A 117 6.08 -19.37 -23.28
N ILE A 118 6.85 -18.29 -23.14
CA ILE A 118 7.72 -17.77 -24.20
C ILE A 118 8.90 -18.74 -24.42
N GLU A 119 9.52 -19.25 -23.35
CA GLU A 119 10.60 -20.23 -23.43
C GLU A 119 10.14 -21.54 -24.10
N ASP A 120 8.94 -22.03 -23.74
CA ASP A 120 8.33 -23.19 -24.39
C ASP A 120 8.09 -22.92 -25.89
N ALA A 121 7.61 -21.72 -26.24
CA ALA A 121 7.42 -21.34 -27.64
C ALA A 121 8.74 -21.24 -28.43
N VAL A 122 9.85 -20.83 -27.81
CA VAL A 122 11.19 -20.88 -28.44
C VAL A 122 11.54 -22.33 -28.79
N GLN A 123 11.40 -23.25 -27.82
CA GLN A 123 11.72 -24.67 -28.02
C GLN A 123 10.85 -25.31 -29.10
N ASP A 124 9.56 -24.95 -29.14
CA ASP A 124 8.63 -25.43 -30.17
C ASP A 124 9.03 -24.96 -31.57
N ILE A 125 9.49 -23.71 -31.72
CA ILE A 125 9.97 -23.17 -33.00
C ILE A 125 11.25 -23.89 -33.45
N GLU A 126 12.22 -24.07 -32.53
CA GLU A 126 13.47 -24.78 -32.81
C GLU A 126 13.23 -26.26 -33.21
N GLY A 127 12.13 -26.86 -32.76
CA GLY A 127 11.72 -28.23 -33.08
C GLY A 127 11.00 -28.40 -34.43
N LEU A 128 10.75 -27.32 -35.18
CA LEU A 128 10.08 -27.40 -36.48
C LEU A 128 11.02 -27.99 -37.54
N LEU A 129 10.52 -28.99 -38.26
CA LEU A 129 11.25 -29.65 -39.36
C LEU A 129 10.97 -29.04 -40.74
N ASP A 130 9.82 -28.37 -40.87
CA ASP A 130 9.38 -27.76 -42.11
C ASP A 130 9.69 -26.26 -42.11
N ASP A 131 10.24 -25.77 -43.22
CA ASP A 131 10.43 -24.34 -43.47
C ASP A 131 9.04 -23.66 -43.58
N ASP A 132 8.88 -22.49 -42.94
CA ASP A 132 7.67 -21.66 -42.94
C ASP A 132 6.42 -22.28 -42.28
N ALA A 133 6.60 -23.20 -41.33
CA ALA A 133 5.50 -23.79 -40.56
C ALA A 133 4.94 -22.89 -39.45
N CYS A 134 5.61 -21.77 -39.14
CA CYS A 134 5.29 -20.94 -37.99
C CYS A 134 4.19 -19.90 -38.27
N LYS A 135 3.36 -19.64 -37.25
CA LYS A 135 2.32 -18.60 -37.28
C LYS A 135 2.33 -17.78 -36.00
N ILE A 136 2.45 -16.47 -36.15
CA ILE A 136 2.36 -15.53 -35.03
C ILE A 136 0.92 -15.05 -34.88
N LYS A 137 0.44 -14.99 -33.64
CA LYS A 137 -0.85 -14.39 -33.31
C LYS A 137 -0.69 -12.90 -32.98
N ILE A 138 -1.41 -12.04 -33.71
CA ILE A 138 -1.47 -10.60 -33.45
C ILE A 138 -2.94 -10.24 -33.19
N GLY A 139 -3.29 -9.96 -31.92
CA GLY A 139 -4.68 -9.74 -31.54
C GLY A 139 -5.53 -10.99 -31.77
N GLU A 140 -6.38 -10.98 -32.80
CA GLU A 140 -7.26 -12.09 -33.17
C GLU A 140 -6.87 -12.77 -34.50
N ILE A 141 -5.85 -12.27 -35.19
CA ILE A 141 -5.41 -12.81 -36.48
C ILE A 141 -4.13 -13.64 -36.32
N PHE A 142 -3.96 -14.64 -37.19
CA PHE A 142 -2.75 -15.44 -37.30
C PHE A 142 -2.06 -15.12 -38.62
N VAL A 143 -0.78 -14.77 -38.54
CA VAL A 143 0.07 -14.42 -39.69
C VAL A 143 1.12 -15.50 -39.83
N GLN A 144 1.18 -16.12 -41.01
CA GLN A 144 2.26 -17.04 -41.34
C GLN A 144 3.52 -16.24 -41.62
N VAL A 145 4.61 -16.66 -41.00
CA VAL A 145 5.92 -16.01 -41.08
C VAL A 145 6.98 -17.10 -41.28
N SER A 146 8.18 -16.70 -41.70
CA SER A 146 9.30 -17.62 -41.70
C SER A 146 9.66 -18.01 -40.27
N ASN A 147 10.35 -19.14 -40.12
CA ASN A 147 10.82 -19.56 -38.80
C ASN A 147 11.84 -18.55 -38.24
N GLU A 148 12.69 -17.96 -39.07
CA GLU A 148 13.64 -16.90 -38.70
C GLU A 148 12.93 -15.65 -38.14
N ASP A 149 11.87 -15.19 -38.80
CA ASP A 149 11.07 -14.04 -38.34
C ASP A 149 10.34 -14.36 -37.02
N ALA A 150 9.91 -15.62 -36.85
CA ALA A 150 9.29 -16.09 -35.61
C ALA A 150 10.28 -16.14 -34.44
N GLU A 151 11.50 -16.62 -34.69
CA GLU A 151 12.59 -16.62 -33.70
C GLU A 151 12.94 -15.20 -33.27
N GLU A 152 13.09 -14.26 -34.20
CA GLU A 152 13.34 -12.85 -33.88
C GLU A 152 12.20 -12.25 -33.04
N PHE A 153 10.95 -12.52 -33.44
CA PHE A 153 9.77 -12.04 -32.71
C PHE A 153 9.73 -12.56 -31.27
N VAL A 154 9.97 -13.86 -31.07
CA VAL A 154 9.95 -14.47 -29.74
C VAL A 154 11.15 -14.02 -28.91
N ALA A 155 12.33 -13.85 -29.50
CA ALA A 155 13.50 -13.28 -28.83
C ALA A 155 13.24 -11.87 -28.30
N ASP A 156 12.58 -11.02 -29.08
CA ASP A 156 12.19 -9.68 -28.63
C ASP A 156 11.13 -9.71 -27.53
N LYS A 157 10.16 -10.63 -27.61
CA LYS A 157 9.18 -10.86 -26.54
C LYS A 157 9.85 -11.35 -25.26
N GLN A 158 10.86 -12.19 -25.36
CA GLN A 158 11.64 -12.66 -24.21
C GLN A 158 12.40 -11.51 -23.54
N LYS A 159 13.06 -10.64 -24.32
CA LYS A 159 13.72 -9.42 -23.80
C LYS A 159 12.72 -8.48 -23.12
N GLU A 160 11.57 -8.24 -23.75
CA GLU A 160 10.51 -7.39 -23.19
C GLU A 160 9.99 -7.97 -21.87
N SER A 161 9.73 -9.28 -21.84
CA SER A 161 9.26 -9.98 -20.65
C SER A 161 10.27 -9.95 -19.50
N ALA A 162 11.54 -10.21 -19.79
CA ALA A 162 12.62 -10.18 -18.80
C ALA A 162 12.79 -8.78 -18.20
N LYS A 163 12.78 -7.73 -19.04
CA LYS A 163 12.84 -6.35 -18.58
C LYS A 163 11.62 -6.00 -17.71
N ARG A 164 10.42 -6.41 -18.11
CA ARG A 164 9.21 -6.16 -17.33
C ARG A 164 9.27 -6.83 -15.96
N LEU A 165 9.79 -8.06 -15.90
CA LEU A 165 10.01 -8.79 -14.65
C LEU A 165 11.03 -8.07 -13.75
N GLU A 166 12.12 -7.55 -14.33
CA GLU A 166 13.10 -6.74 -13.59
C GLU A 166 12.47 -5.47 -12.99
N GLU A 167 11.68 -4.74 -13.78
CA GLU A 167 10.98 -3.54 -13.32
C GLU A 167 10.02 -3.84 -12.16
N LEU A 168 9.20 -4.90 -12.28
CA LEU A 168 8.25 -5.29 -11.24
C LEU A 168 8.97 -5.75 -9.95
N THR A 169 10.04 -6.53 -10.09
CA THR A 169 10.82 -7.01 -8.94
C THR A 169 11.59 -5.88 -8.26
N ALA A 170 12.05 -4.88 -9.00
CA ALA A 170 12.65 -3.66 -8.45
C ALA A 170 11.61 -2.82 -7.68
N GLU A 171 10.42 -2.61 -8.24
CA GLU A 171 9.31 -1.91 -7.55
C GLU A 171 8.94 -2.64 -6.26
N ARG A 172 8.80 -3.97 -6.32
CA ARG A 172 8.52 -4.80 -5.14
C ARG A 172 9.60 -4.63 -4.07
N ARG A 173 10.89 -4.66 -4.44
CA ARG A 173 11.99 -4.48 -3.49
C ARG A 173 11.91 -3.13 -2.79
N GLU A 174 11.62 -2.06 -3.54
CA GLU A 174 11.46 -0.72 -2.95
C GLU A 174 10.30 -0.68 -1.94
N LEU A 175 9.15 -1.27 -2.28
CA LEU A 175 8.01 -1.33 -1.36
C LEU A 175 8.30 -2.15 -0.10
N VAL A 176 9.00 -3.28 -0.23
CA VAL A 176 9.41 -4.09 0.93
C VAL A 176 10.30 -3.27 1.87
N THR A 177 11.28 -2.53 1.35
CA THR A 177 12.12 -1.65 2.19
C THR A 177 11.31 -0.56 2.90
N GLN A 178 10.33 0.05 2.23
CA GLN A 178 9.43 1.03 2.85
C GLN A 178 8.56 0.38 3.93
N MET A 179 8.06 -0.84 3.69
CA MET A 179 7.25 -1.60 4.64
C MET A 179 8.06 -2.02 5.87
N GLU A 180 9.29 -2.51 5.70
CA GLU A 180 10.19 -2.88 6.80
C GLU A 180 10.48 -1.68 7.70
N THR A 181 10.76 -0.52 7.10
CA THR A 181 10.98 0.73 7.85
C THR A 181 9.76 1.08 8.71
N LEU A 182 8.55 1.00 8.13
CA LEU A 182 7.32 1.25 8.87
C LEU A 182 7.03 0.18 9.93
N LYS A 183 7.33 -1.09 9.64
CA LYS A 183 7.16 -2.22 10.56
C LYS A 183 8.04 -2.04 11.80
N VAL A 184 9.30 -1.64 11.64
CA VAL A 184 10.20 -1.36 12.78
C VAL A 184 9.69 -0.20 13.62
N ILE A 185 9.27 0.90 13.01
CA ILE A 185 8.73 2.06 13.74
C ILE A 185 7.47 1.68 14.53
N LEU A 186 6.57 0.92 13.90
CA LEU A 186 5.30 0.53 14.51
C LEU A 186 5.48 -0.56 15.58
N LYS A 187 6.27 -1.63 15.33
CA LYS A 187 6.58 -2.65 16.35
C LYS A 187 7.42 -2.06 17.49
N GLY A 188 8.30 -1.10 17.24
CA GLY A 188 9.08 -0.42 18.28
C GLY A 188 8.22 0.40 19.26
N LYS A 189 7.07 0.92 18.79
CA LYS A 189 6.16 1.73 19.62
C LYS A 189 5.00 0.94 20.23
N PHE A 190 4.40 0.04 19.45
CA PHE A 190 3.20 -0.70 19.86
C PHE A 190 3.51 -2.14 20.31
N GLY A 191 4.71 -2.66 20.06
CA GLY A 191 5.13 -3.99 20.50
C GLY A 191 4.16 -5.08 20.08
N LYS A 192 3.60 -5.78 21.07
CA LYS A 192 2.61 -6.86 20.90
C LYS A 192 1.19 -6.35 20.66
N ASN A 193 0.94 -5.05 20.82
CA ASN A 193 -0.40 -4.46 20.75
C ASN A 193 -0.76 -4.03 19.32
N ILE A 194 0.10 -4.31 18.34
CA ILE A 194 -0.20 -4.11 16.92
C ILE A 194 0.04 -5.38 16.12
N ASN A 195 -0.96 -5.75 15.32
CA ASN A 195 -0.80 -6.80 14.32
C ASN A 195 -0.45 -6.18 12.97
N LEU A 196 0.71 -6.53 12.41
CA LEU A 196 1.24 -5.96 11.17
C LEU A 196 1.53 -7.02 10.11
N ASP A 197 0.86 -8.18 10.16
CA ASP A 197 1.34 -9.31 9.36
C ASP A 197 0.77 -9.43 7.94
N PRO A 198 1.63 -9.83 6.98
CA PRO A 198 1.22 -10.64 5.84
C PRO A 198 1.53 -12.15 5.95
N ASN A 199 2.39 -12.64 6.87
CA ASN A 199 2.62 -14.07 7.16
C ASN A 199 3.21 -14.24 8.58
N ALA A 200 2.35 -14.47 9.57
CA ALA A 200 2.74 -14.62 10.97
C ALA A 200 3.42 -15.97 11.22
N GLU A 201 4.75 -15.98 11.10
CA GLU A 201 5.61 -16.88 11.88
C GLU A 201 6.58 -16.01 12.72
N ASP A 202 6.02 -15.35 13.73
CA ASP A 202 6.75 -15.12 14.97
C ASP A 202 6.45 -16.35 15.85
N GLU A 203 7.04 -17.50 15.50
CA GLU A 203 7.10 -18.67 16.39
C GLU A 203 7.64 -18.19 17.73
N ASP A 204 6.87 -18.53 18.75
CA ASP A 204 7.07 -18.20 20.14
C ASP A 204 8.52 -18.48 20.53
N HIS A 205 9.04 -17.67 21.44
CA HIS A 205 10.28 -17.97 22.12
C HIS A 205 10.27 -19.45 22.55
N LEU A 206 11.16 -20.26 21.97
CA LEU A 206 11.62 -21.49 22.60
C LEU A 206 12.30 -21.06 23.90
N VAL A 207 11.50 -20.91 24.95
CA VAL A 207 11.96 -20.94 26.33
C VAL A 207 12.48 -22.36 26.53
N PRO A 208 13.79 -22.56 26.73
CA PRO A 208 14.25 -23.88 27.16
C PRO A 208 13.68 -24.07 28.57
N GLU A 209 12.64 -24.90 28.70
CA GLU A 209 12.19 -25.34 30.02
C GLU A 209 13.39 -25.92 30.76
N GLY A 210 13.74 -25.21 31.83
CA GLY A 210 14.85 -25.56 32.68
C GLY A 210 14.69 -26.99 33.15
N LYS A 211 15.78 -27.74 33.01
CA LYS A 211 16.03 -28.94 33.80
C LYS A 211 15.73 -28.61 35.27
N ARG A 212 14.56 -29.03 35.77
CA ARG A 212 14.38 -29.27 37.20
C ARG A 212 14.76 -30.71 37.44
N SER A 213 16.00 -30.88 37.88
CA SER A 213 16.41 -32.03 38.68
C SER A 213 15.49 -32.14 39.90
N SER A 214 14.86 -33.30 40.08
CA SER A 214 14.78 -34.06 41.32
C SER A 214 14.02 -35.37 41.09
#